data_AF-A0A3M1IW81-F1
#
_entry.id   AF-A0A3M1IW81-F1
#
_cell.length_a   1.000
_cell.length_b   1.000
_cell.length_c   1.000
_cell.angle_alpha   90.00
_cell.angle_beta   90.00
_cell.angle_gamma   90.00
#
_symmetry.space_group_name_H-M   'P 1'
#
loop_
_entity.id
_entity.type
_entity.pdbx_description
1 polymer ?
#
loop_
_entity_poly.entity_id
_entity_poly.type
_entity_poly.pdbx_seq_one_letter_code
_entity_poly.pdbx_strand_id
1 'polypeptide(L)'
;MILGDVSASEAAYRDMVNAAARILGDDHIEVTNLRMEMARNLRTSAPVEITRMLFEQALQDYRRAYGAADARLALPLFELGRLDFEQGAFDAAHDSLTRCISAVGEGPGGDIEDIRIAALGYLMRIHMMRGESDSAMALLQNQLARPMADRDAQLLVGDPPVYDNPYLEAEVGTLYTDLTFDIDEGGRPQRIRVTGGTAPRAFAVEASRAVRGWIYLPRIKDGKPAEQTGVRVRMEVTGTAS
;
A
#
# COMPACT_ATOMS: atom_id res chain seq x y z
N MET A 1 -20.76 -4.45 -15.82
CA MET A 1 -20.12 -3.28 -16.48
C MET A 1 -18.58 -3.32 -16.44
N ILE A 2 -17.97 -3.99 -15.45
CA ILE A 2 -16.50 -3.98 -15.21
C ILE A 2 -15.66 -4.61 -16.34
N LEU A 3 -16.10 -5.70 -16.98
CA LEU A 3 -15.33 -6.39 -18.01
C LEU A 3 -15.17 -5.58 -19.33
N GLY A 4 -16.11 -4.67 -19.61
CA GLY A 4 -16.05 -3.82 -20.80
C GLY A 4 -15.05 -2.66 -20.67
N ASP A 5 -14.83 -2.19 -19.45
CA ASP A 5 -13.93 -1.06 -19.15
C ASP A 5 -12.46 -1.49 -19.17
N VAL A 6 -12.16 -2.67 -18.59
CA VAL A 6 -10.81 -3.26 -18.59
C VAL A 6 -10.30 -3.51 -20.02
N SER A 7 -11.14 -4.06 -20.89
CA SER A 7 -10.77 -4.37 -22.28
C SER A 7 -10.50 -3.10 -23.10
N ALA A 8 -11.28 -2.04 -22.87
CA ALA A 8 -11.09 -0.75 -23.53
C ALA A 8 -9.82 -0.03 -23.03
N SER A 9 -9.56 -0.08 -21.72
CA SER A 9 -8.35 0.46 -21.09
C SER A 9 -7.09 -0.24 -21.61
N GLU A 10 -7.09 -1.57 -21.69
CA GLU A 10 -5.97 -2.33 -22.24
C GLU A 10 -5.68 -1.97 -23.70
N ALA A 11 -6.71 -1.88 -24.54
CA ALA A 11 -6.55 -1.50 -25.94
C ALA A 11 -5.94 -0.09 -26.09
N ALA A 12 -6.42 0.88 -25.29
CA ALA A 12 -5.91 2.25 -25.31
C ALA A 12 -4.43 2.31 -24.91
N TYR A 13 -4.03 1.61 -23.84
CA TYR A 13 -2.61 1.54 -23.45
C TYR A 13 -1.74 0.88 -24.52
N ARG A 14 -2.21 -0.21 -25.11
CA ARG A 14 -1.49 -0.93 -26.16
C ARG A 14 -1.28 -0.05 -27.39
N ASP A 15 -2.29 0.70 -27.80
CA ASP A 15 -2.19 1.65 -28.91
C ASP A 15 -1.20 2.77 -28.62
N MET A 16 -1.21 3.31 -27.39
CA MET A 16 -0.29 4.35 -26.95
C MET A 16 1.17 3.85 -26.93
N VAL A 17 1.42 2.66 -26.37
CA VAL A 17 2.74 2.02 -26.38
C VAL A 17 3.23 1.78 -27.81
N ASN A 18 2.37 1.26 -28.68
CA ASN A 18 2.72 1.00 -30.09
C ASN A 18 2.99 2.28 -30.88
N ALA A 19 2.22 3.35 -30.62
CA ALA A 19 2.47 4.65 -31.22
C ALA A 19 3.82 5.23 -30.76
N ALA A 20 4.10 5.20 -29.45
CA ALA A 20 5.36 5.67 -28.89
C ALA A 20 6.56 4.87 -29.42
N ALA A 21 6.47 3.54 -29.46
CA ALA A 21 7.54 2.67 -29.96
C ALA A 21 7.87 2.91 -31.45
N ARG A 22 6.86 3.23 -32.28
CA ARG A 22 7.10 3.60 -33.69
C ARG A 22 7.86 4.91 -33.87
N ILE A 23 7.67 5.86 -32.96
CA ILE A 23 8.27 7.20 -33.04
C ILE A 23 9.65 7.24 -32.37
N LEU A 24 9.75 6.62 -31.19
CA LEU A 24 10.90 6.74 -30.29
C LEU A 24 11.84 5.52 -30.31
N GLY A 25 11.34 4.38 -30.80
CA GLY A 25 12.01 3.07 -30.70
C GLY A 25 11.57 2.29 -29.47
N ASP A 26 11.61 0.96 -29.56
CA ASP A 26 11.08 0.05 -28.52
C ASP A 26 11.84 0.11 -27.18
N ASP A 27 13.15 0.39 -27.27
CA ASP A 27 14.07 0.51 -26.13
C ASP A 27 14.07 1.91 -25.50
N HIS A 28 13.24 2.83 -26.01
CA HIS A 28 13.19 4.19 -25.49
C HIS A 28 12.50 4.23 -24.12
N ILE A 29 13.08 4.98 -23.18
CA ILE A 29 12.64 4.98 -21.78
C ILE A 29 11.17 5.40 -21.59
N GLU A 30 10.66 6.29 -22.43
CA GLU A 30 9.24 6.66 -22.42
C GLU A 30 8.32 5.51 -22.81
N VAL A 31 8.76 4.60 -23.69
CA VAL A 31 7.99 3.39 -24.01
C VAL A 31 7.95 2.46 -22.79
N THR A 32 9.06 2.34 -22.07
CA THR A 32 9.11 1.62 -20.79
C THR A 32 8.17 2.25 -19.75
N ASN A 33 8.13 3.58 -19.63
CA ASN A 33 7.22 4.29 -18.72
C ASN A 33 5.76 3.98 -19.03
N LEU A 34 5.38 4.01 -20.31
CA LEU A 34 4.02 3.67 -20.75
C LEU A 34 3.65 2.22 -20.45
N ARG A 35 4.59 1.28 -20.63
CA ARG A 35 4.40 -0.14 -20.27
C ARG A 35 4.23 -0.33 -18.76
N MET A 36 5.01 0.39 -17.95
CA MET A 36 4.87 0.40 -16.49
C MET A 36 3.49 0.85 -16.05
N GLU A 37 2.99 1.96 -16.62
CA GLU A 37 1.65 2.46 -16.31
C GLU A 37 0.55 1.49 -16.75
N MET A 38 0.68 0.89 -17.94
CA MET A 38 -0.21 -0.16 -18.39
C MET A 38 -0.24 -1.34 -17.41
N ALA A 39 0.92 -1.85 -17.01
CA ALA A 39 1.06 -2.97 -16.08
C ALA A 39 0.45 -2.64 -14.71
N ARG A 40 0.66 -1.43 -14.19
CA ARG A 40 0.08 -0.95 -12.92
C ARG A 40 -1.45 -0.93 -12.96
N ASN A 41 -2.03 -0.42 -14.04
CA ASN A 41 -3.48 -0.31 -14.22
C ASN A 41 -4.16 -1.67 -14.42
N LEU A 42 -3.50 -2.57 -15.13
CA LEU A 42 -4.05 -3.89 -15.45
C LEU A 42 -3.63 -4.98 -14.46
N ARG A 43 -2.81 -4.69 -13.45
CA ARG A 43 -2.24 -5.70 -12.54
C ARG A 43 -3.26 -6.66 -11.93
N THR A 44 -4.45 -6.19 -11.58
CA THR A 44 -5.49 -7.04 -10.97
C THR A 44 -6.30 -7.86 -11.97
N SER A 45 -6.23 -7.52 -13.26
CA SER A 45 -7.03 -8.15 -14.32
C SER A 45 -6.20 -8.90 -15.37
N ALA A 46 -4.92 -8.56 -15.53
CA ALA A 46 -3.99 -9.22 -16.41
C ALA A 46 -3.38 -10.46 -15.73
N PRO A 47 -2.91 -11.45 -16.51
CA PRO A 47 -2.14 -12.56 -15.98
C PRO A 47 -0.92 -12.08 -15.17
N VAL A 48 -0.69 -12.70 -14.02
CA VAL A 48 0.38 -12.34 -13.08
C VAL A 48 1.75 -12.45 -13.75
N GLU A 49 1.94 -13.46 -14.60
CA GLU A 49 3.19 -13.71 -15.32
C GLU A 49 3.50 -12.59 -16.31
N ILE A 50 2.49 -12.11 -17.03
CA ILE A 50 2.64 -10.99 -17.98
C ILE A 50 2.95 -9.70 -17.22
N THR A 51 2.22 -9.45 -16.13
CA THR A 51 2.42 -8.25 -15.31
C THR A 51 3.83 -8.22 -14.70
N ARG A 52 4.28 -9.36 -14.15
CA ARG A 52 5.65 -9.52 -13.64
C ARG A 52 6.69 -9.26 -14.71
N MET A 53 6.55 -9.88 -15.87
CA MET A 53 7.48 -9.70 -16.99
C MET A 53 7.63 -8.22 -17.37
N LEU A 54 6.52 -7.47 -17.42
CA LEU A 54 6.55 -6.04 -17.72
C LEU A 54 7.31 -5.22 -16.66
N PHE A 55 7.08 -5.50 -15.37
CA PHE A 55 7.82 -4.83 -14.29
C PHE A 55 9.31 -5.21 -14.26
N GLU A 56 9.66 -6.48 -14.51
CA GLU A 56 11.04 -6.94 -14.60
C GLU A 56 11.79 -6.32 -15.79
N GLN A 57 11.13 -6.23 -16.95
CA GLN A 57 11.68 -5.56 -18.12
C GLN A 57 11.91 -4.07 -17.83
N ALA A 58 10.94 -3.39 -17.23
CA ALA A 58 11.10 -1.99 -16.87
C ALA A 58 12.22 -1.75 -15.85
N LEU A 59 12.38 -2.64 -14.86
CA LEU A 59 13.51 -2.59 -13.94
C LEU A 59 14.86 -2.70 -14.66
N GLN A 60 14.95 -3.57 -15.67
CA GLN A 60 16.17 -3.73 -16.47
C GLN A 60 16.45 -2.50 -17.34
N ASP A 61 15.42 -1.96 -17.99
CA ASP A 61 15.54 -0.77 -18.83
C ASP A 61 15.91 0.46 -18.01
N TYR A 62 15.29 0.66 -16.84
CA TYR A 62 15.63 1.74 -15.91
C TYR A 62 17.08 1.60 -15.42
N ARG A 63 17.51 0.38 -15.09
CA ARG A 63 18.91 0.13 -14.71
C ARG A 63 19.87 0.45 -15.85
N ARG A 64 19.53 0.14 -17.10
CA ARG A 64 20.37 0.44 -18.28
C ARG A 64 20.43 1.95 -18.54
N ALA A 65 19.30 2.64 -18.44
CA ALA A 65 19.18 4.07 -18.73
C ALA A 65 19.79 4.97 -17.65
N TYR A 66 19.65 4.58 -16.38
CA TYR A 66 19.96 5.46 -15.24
C TYR A 66 21.06 4.93 -14.32
N GLY A 67 21.37 3.64 -14.39
CA GLY A 67 22.35 2.99 -13.52
C GLY A 67 21.71 2.25 -12.35
N ALA A 68 22.49 1.40 -11.70
CA ALA A 68 22.00 0.47 -10.67
C ALA A 68 21.68 1.11 -9.31
N ALA A 69 22.14 2.34 -9.06
CA ALA A 69 21.95 3.07 -7.81
C ALA A 69 20.95 4.24 -7.93
N ASP A 70 20.24 4.33 -9.06
CA ASP A 70 19.32 5.43 -9.31
C ASP A 70 17.96 5.22 -8.61
N ALA A 71 17.42 6.29 -8.01
CA ALA A 71 16.18 6.23 -7.24
C ALA A 71 14.94 5.89 -8.08
N ARG A 72 14.99 6.08 -9.41
CA ARG A 72 13.89 5.69 -10.31
C ARG A 72 13.66 4.18 -10.35
N LEU A 73 14.63 3.37 -9.93
CA LEU A 73 14.46 1.92 -9.78
C LEU A 73 13.48 1.57 -8.66
N ALA A 74 13.17 2.49 -7.72
CA ALA A 74 12.26 2.24 -6.61
C ALA A 74 10.86 1.84 -7.08
N LEU A 75 10.33 2.50 -8.13
CA LEU A 75 8.98 2.23 -8.62
C LEU A 75 8.79 0.78 -9.12
N PRO A 76 9.57 0.27 -10.10
CA PRO A 76 9.42 -1.12 -10.52
C PRO A 76 9.73 -2.14 -9.41
N LEU A 77 10.66 -1.82 -8.49
CA LEU A 77 10.93 -2.68 -7.32
C LEU A 77 9.73 -2.74 -6.36
N PHE A 78 9.08 -1.61 -6.11
CA PHE A 78 7.86 -1.55 -5.31
C PHE A 78 6.74 -2.36 -5.96
N GLU A 79 6.52 -2.21 -7.27
CA GLU A 79 5.47 -2.94 -7.97
C GLU A 79 5.68 -4.45 -8.00
N LEU A 80 6.93 -4.91 -8.19
CA LEU A 80 7.28 -6.32 -8.06
C LEU A 80 7.01 -6.83 -6.64
N GLY A 81 7.48 -6.10 -5.63
CA GLY A 81 7.29 -6.49 -4.24
C GLY A 81 5.82 -6.54 -3.82
N ARG A 82 5.02 -5.60 -4.31
CA ARG A 82 3.58 -5.57 -4.11
C ARG A 82 2.86 -6.72 -4.81
N LEU A 83 3.24 -7.01 -6.06
CA LEU A 83 2.70 -8.15 -6.81
C LEU A 83 3.01 -9.46 -6.08
N ASP A 84 4.25 -9.66 -5.63
CA ASP A 84 4.66 -10.83 -4.86
C ASP A 84 3.87 -10.97 -3.55
N PHE A 85 3.66 -9.85 -2.83
CA PHE A 85 2.89 -9.85 -1.60
C PHE A 85 1.45 -10.32 -1.82
N GLU A 86 0.80 -9.83 -2.89
CA GLU A 86 -0.58 -10.19 -3.24
C GLU A 86 -0.72 -11.66 -3.66
N GLN A 87 0.35 -12.26 -4.19
CA GLN A 87 0.41 -13.69 -4.49
C GLN A 87 0.81 -14.55 -3.27
N GLY A 88 1.06 -13.94 -2.10
CA GLY A 88 1.53 -14.63 -0.91
C GLY A 88 3.01 -15.06 -0.97
N ALA A 89 3.75 -14.62 -1.98
CA ALA A 89 5.18 -14.88 -2.13
C ALA A 89 6.01 -13.94 -1.24
N PHE A 90 5.84 -14.04 0.08
CA PHE A 90 6.34 -13.05 1.04
C PHE A 90 7.86 -12.88 1.06
N ASP A 91 8.65 -13.92 0.74
CA ASP A 91 10.11 -13.79 0.65
C ASP A 91 10.53 -12.94 -0.56
N ALA A 92 9.96 -13.22 -1.74
CA ALA A 92 10.22 -12.43 -2.95
C ALA A 92 9.73 -10.97 -2.78
N ALA A 93 8.57 -10.80 -2.14
CA ALA A 93 8.04 -9.50 -1.77
C ALA A 93 9.02 -8.73 -0.88
N HIS A 94 9.49 -9.38 0.19
CA HIS A 94 10.41 -8.80 1.14
C HIS A 94 11.71 -8.33 0.45
N ASP A 95 12.29 -9.14 -0.42
CA ASP A 95 13.51 -8.80 -1.15
C ASP A 95 13.31 -7.58 -2.07
N SER A 96 12.24 -7.57 -2.87
CA SER A 96 11.94 -6.48 -3.79
C SER A 96 11.65 -5.16 -3.05
N LEU A 97 10.87 -5.22 -1.95
CA LEU A 97 10.53 -4.05 -1.14
C LEU A 97 11.76 -3.50 -0.39
N THR A 98 12.64 -4.36 0.11
CA THR A 98 13.90 -3.95 0.75
C THR A 98 14.79 -3.20 -0.24
N ARG A 99 14.89 -3.72 -1.47
CA ARG A 99 15.62 -3.06 -2.55
C ARG A 99 14.96 -1.75 -2.98
N CYS A 100 13.63 -1.68 -2.98
CA CYS A 100 12.89 -0.44 -3.22
C CYS A 100 13.29 0.64 -2.21
N ILE A 101 13.22 0.34 -0.91
CA ILE A 101 13.61 1.29 0.15
C ILE A 101 15.08 1.71 -0.01
N SER A 102 15.97 0.78 -0.36
CA SER A 102 17.40 1.06 -0.55
C SER A 102 17.71 1.91 -1.80
N ALA A 103 16.90 1.81 -2.85
CA ALA A 103 17.03 2.65 -4.04
C ALA A 103 16.62 4.09 -3.77
N VAL A 104 15.70 4.30 -2.81
CA VAL A 104 15.33 5.65 -2.36
C VAL A 104 16.43 6.20 -1.47
N GLY A 105 17.17 7.19 -2.00
CA GLY A 105 18.21 7.91 -1.24
C GLY A 105 17.68 8.68 -0.02
N GLU A 106 18.60 9.32 0.69
CA GLU A 106 18.29 10.20 1.82
C GLU A 106 17.74 11.55 1.32
N GLY A 107 16.70 12.06 1.99
CA GLY A 107 16.11 13.37 1.69
C GLY A 107 14.61 13.43 2.01
N PRO A 108 14.10 14.57 2.49
CA PRO A 108 12.67 14.78 2.71
C PRO A 108 11.95 15.16 1.41
N GLY A 109 10.80 14.54 1.17
CA GLY A 109 9.79 14.96 0.19
C GLY A 109 9.82 14.26 -1.17
N GLY A 110 8.69 14.40 -1.89
CA GLY A 110 8.49 13.96 -3.28
C GLY A 110 7.92 12.55 -3.42
N ASP A 111 7.48 12.22 -4.64
CA ASP A 111 6.79 10.96 -4.97
C ASP A 111 7.61 9.71 -4.58
N ILE A 112 8.94 9.83 -4.61
CA ILE A 112 9.86 8.74 -4.26
C ILE A 112 9.80 8.42 -2.75
N GLU A 113 9.57 9.41 -1.88
CA GLU A 113 9.37 9.17 -0.45
C GLU A 113 8.07 8.39 -0.19
N ASP A 114 7.00 8.70 -0.92
CA ASP A 114 5.73 8.00 -0.75
C ASP A 114 5.81 6.54 -1.20
N ILE A 115 6.61 6.25 -2.25
CA ILE A 115 6.94 4.86 -2.64
C ILE A 115 7.68 4.13 -1.51
N ARG A 116 8.66 4.78 -0.88
CA ARG A 116 9.40 4.20 0.27
C ARG A 116 8.46 3.89 1.44
N ILE A 117 7.55 4.81 1.78
CA ILE A 117 6.59 4.64 2.88
C ILE A 117 5.55 3.56 2.56
N ALA A 118 5.10 3.47 1.32
CA ALA A 118 4.24 2.38 0.89
C ALA A 118 4.97 1.02 1.01
N ALA A 119 6.22 0.94 0.54
CA ALA A 119 7.04 -0.27 0.65
C ALA A 119 7.28 -0.68 2.12
N LEU A 120 7.50 0.31 2.99
CA LEU A 120 7.61 0.13 4.44
C LEU A 120 6.35 -0.54 5.02
N GLY A 121 5.15 -0.07 4.68
CA GLY A 121 3.90 -0.66 5.16
C GLY A 121 3.74 -2.14 4.77
N TYR A 122 4.13 -2.51 3.56
CA TYR A 122 4.14 -3.92 3.13
C TYR A 122 5.16 -4.76 3.91
N LEU A 123 6.40 -4.28 4.09
CA LEU A 123 7.41 -5.01 4.87
C LEU A 123 6.98 -5.18 6.33
N MET A 124 6.44 -4.13 6.94
CA MET A 124 5.91 -4.20 8.30
C MET A 124 4.82 -5.26 8.40
N ARG A 125 3.92 -5.34 7.43
CA ARG A 125 2.88 -6.38 7.40
C ARG A 125 3.45 -7.78 7.21
N ILE A 126 4.45 -7.96 6.35
CA ILE A 126 5.16 -9.25 6.21
C ILE A 126 5.75 -9.69 7.55
N HIS A 127 6.46 -8.81 8.25
CA HIS A 127 7.01 -9.11 9.57
C HIS A 127 5.92 -9.42 10.61
N MET A 128 4.82 -8.66 10.62
CA MET A 128 3.69 -8.93 11.53
C MET A 128 3.05 -10.30 11.28
N MET A 129 2.87 -10.69 10.01
CA MET A 129 2.34 -12.01 9.64
C MET A 129 3.27 -13.16 10.08
N ARG A 130 4.57 -12.89 10.23
CA ARG A 130 5.56 -13.83 10.77
C ARG A 130 5.65 -13.82 12.30
N GLY A 131 4.90 -12.95 12.97
CA GLY A 131 5.00 -12.74 14.43
C GLY A 131 6.20 -11.88 14.85
N GLU A 132 6.93 -11.30 13.90
CA GLU A 132 8.16 -10.52 14.10
C GLU A 132 7.84 -9.05 14.39
N SER A 133 7.07 -8.80 15.46
CA SER A 133 6.58 -7.46 15.80
C SER A 133 7.71 -6.45 16.04
N ASP A 134 8.82 -6.88 16.64
CA ASP A 134 9.97 -6.03 16.89
C ASP A 134 10.65 -5.59 15.60
N SER A 135 10.79 -6.49 14.62
CA SER A 135 11.32 -6.18 13.28
C SER A 135 10.42 -5.17 12.55
N ALA A 136 9.10 -5.37 12.60
CA ALA A 136 8.15 -4.42 12.00
C ALA A 136 8.30 -3.02 12.62
N MET A 137 8.40 -2.91 13.95
CA MET A 137 8.54 -1.62 14.63
C MET A 137 9.92 -0.98 14.41
N ALA A 138 10.98 -1.77 14.30
CA ALA A 138 12.31 -1.27 13.97
C ALA A 138 12.32 -0.58 12.59
N LEU A 139 11.56 -1.10 11.62
CA LEU A 139 11.42 -0.45 10.31
C LEU A 139 10.79 0.94 10.42
N LEU A 140 9.73 1.09 11.21
CA LEU A 140 9.10 2.40 11.45
C LEU A 140 10.06 3.35 12.19
N GLN A 141 10.75 2.88 13.23
CA GLN A 141 11.75 3.68 13.96
C GLN A 141 12.87 4.18 13.04
N ASN A 142 13.38 3.32 12.15
CA ASN A 142 14.38 3.68 11.17
C ASN A 142 13.87 4.73 10.17
N GLN A 143 12.60 4.67 9.77
CA GLN A 143 11.99 5.68 8.92
C GLN A 143 11.85 7.02 9.67
N LEU A 144 11.43 7.02 10.94
CA LEU A 144 11.26 8.23 11.75
C LEU A 144 12.58 8.89 12.17
N ALA A 145 13.69 8.15 12.12
CA ALA A 145 15.03 8.70 12.35
C ALA A 145 15.55 9.51 11.14
N ARG A 146 14.91 9.40 9.98
CA ARG A 146 15.28 10.14 8.77
C ARG A 146 14.56 11.50 8.71
N PRO A 147 15.12 12.51 8.01
CA PRO A 147 14.38 13.73 7.72
C PRO A 147 13.10 13.41 6.92
N MET A 148 11.96 13.88 7.41
CA MET A 148 10.67 13.70 6.74
C MET A 148 10.00 15.04 6.52
N ALA A 149 9.32 15.18 5.38
CA ALA A 149 8.45 16.33 5.14
C ALA A 149 7.19 16.25 6.02
N ASP A 150 6.70 17.41 6.45
CA ASP A 150 5.46 17.55 7.21
C ASP A 150 4.31 16.87 6.47
N ARG A 151 3.57 16.04 7.21
CA ARG A 151 2.46 15.24 6.68
C ARG A 151 1.54 14.80 7.82
N ASP A 152 0.29 14.57 7.47
CA ASP A 152 -0.65 13.92 8.40
C ASP A 152 -0.31 12.42 8.56
N ALA A 153 -0.83 11.82 9.61
CA ALA A 153 -0.63 10.40 9.88
C ALA A 153 -1.18 9.52 8.75
N GLN A 154 -0.42 8.49 8.39
CA GLN A 154 -0.74 7.57 7.29
C GLN A 154 -0.78 6.14 7.80
N LEU A 155 -1.84 5.40 7.49
CA LEU A 155 -1.95 3.98 7.89
C LEU A 155 -0.89 3.16 7.13
N LEU A 156 -0.07 2.40 7.87
CA LEU A 156 0.93 1.48 7.32
C LEU A 156 0.45 0.04 7.40
N VAL A 157 -0.09 -0.35 8.55
CA VAL A 157 -0.63 -1.68 8.80
C VAL A 157 -1.98 -1.53 9.48
N GLY A 158 -3.03 -2.10 8.88
CA GLY A 158 -4.35 -2.12 9.48
C GLY A 158 -5.18 -3.28 8.99
N ASP A 159 -5.23 -4.34 9.79
CA ASP A 159 -6.10 -5.48 9.52
C ASP A 159 -7.55 -5.13 9.90
N PRO A 160 -8.54 -5.56 9.11
CA PRO A 160 -9.94 -5.36 9.44
C PRO A 160 -10.32 -6.14 10.72
N PRO A 161 -11.41 -5.74 11.40
CA PRO A 161 -11.91 -6.52 12.53
C PRO A 161 -12.30 -7.94 12.11
N VAL A 162 -11.82 -8.92 12.87
CA VAL A 162 -12.29 -10.30 12.76
C VAL A 162 -13.62 -10.39 13.49
N TYR A 163 -14.70 -10.61 12.74
CA TYR A 163 -16.04 -10.70 13.29
C TYR A 163 -16.81 -11.81 12.60
N ASP A 164 -16.78 -12.99 13.21
CA ASP A 164 -17.58 -14.14 12.82
C ASP A 164 -18.85 -14.14 13.66
N ASN A 165 -19.99 -13.81 13.03
CA ASN A 165 -21.27 -13.77 13.72
C ASN A 165 -22.37 -14.40 12.85
N PRO A 166 -22.95 -15.54 13.27
CA PRO A 166 -24.00 -16.24 12.51
C PRO A 166 -25.29 -15.42 12.34
N TYR A 167 -25.51 -14.37 13.13
CA TYR A 167 -26.66 -13.48 12.97
C TYR A 167 -26.48 -12.46 11.83
N LEU A 168 -25.26 -12.20 11.36
CA LEU A 168 -25.04 -11.34 10.19
C LEU A 168 -25.54 -11.99 8.90
N GLU A 169 -25.55 -13.33 8.81
CA GLU A 169 -26.09 -14.06 7.66
C GLU A 169 -27.60 -13.81 7.47
N ALA A 170 -28.30 -13.50 8.58
CA ALA A 170 -29.72 -13.18 8.57
C ALA A 170 -30.03 -11.69 8.28
N GLU A 171 -29.02 -10.80 8.30
CA GLU A 171 -29.20 -9.38 8.03
C GLU A 171 -28.82 -9.04 6.59
N VAL A 172 -29.76 -8.45 5.85
CA VAL A 172 -29.48 -7.91 4.51
C VAL A 172 -29.06 -6.44 4.64
N GLY A 173 -27.78 -6.16 4.40
CA GLY A 173 -27.27 -4.79 4.29
C GLY A 173 -25.88 -4.60 4.89
N THR A 174 -25.38 -3.39 4.76
CA THR A 174 -24.11 -2.96 5.35
C THR A 174 -24.38 -2.24 6.67
N LEU A 175 -23.91 -2.84 7.75
CA LEU A 175 -23.83 -2.21 9.05
C LEU A 175 -22.48 -1.52 9.21
N TYR A 176 -22.39 -0.56 10.12
CA TYR A 176 -21.14 0.13 10.38
C TYR A 176 -20.95 0.55 11.83
N THR A 177 -19.71 0.84 12.19
CA THR A 177 -19.30 1.51 13.43
C THR A 177 -18.33 2.64 13.09
N ASP A 178 -18.64 3.84 13.58
CA ASP A 178 -17.75 4.99 13.53
C ASP A 178 -16.91 5.05 14.81
N LEU A 179 -15.60 5.14 14.66
CA LEU A 179 -14.65 5.30 15.75
C LEU A 179 -13.89 6.61 15.61
N THR A 180 -13.55 7.21 16.75
CA THR A 180 -12.57 8.30 16.83
C THR A 180 -11.43 7.92 17.77
N PHE A 181 -10.22 8.33 17.44
CA PHE A 181 -9.02 8.06 18.21
C PHE A 181 -7.95 9.10 17.93
N ASP A 182 -6.90 9.08 18.75
CA ASP A 182 -5.72 9.91 18.58
C ASP A 182 -4.56 8.98 18.19
N ILE A 183 -3.61 9.45 17.38
CA ILE A 183 -2.41 8.70 16.98
C ILE A 183 -1.23 9.35 17.67
N ASP A 184 -0.51 8.60 18.49
CA ASP A 184 0.67 9.10 19.21
C ASP A 184 1.89 9.29 18.29
N GLU A 185 2.97 9.83 18.85
CA GLU A 185 4.26 10.05 18.15
C GLU A 185 4.92 8.74 17.69
N GLY A 186 4.52 7.59 18.22
CA GLY A 186 4.98 6.26 17.82
C GLY A 186 4.09 5.62 16.74
N GLY A 187 3.06 6.32 16.26
CA GLY A 187 2.14 5.82 15.25
C GLY A 187 1.09 4.84 15.79
N ARG A 188 0.86 4.81 17.11
CA ARG A 188 -0.10 3.91 17.76
C ARG A 188 -1.43 4.62 18.04
N PRO A 189 -2.57 4.00 17.68
CA PRO A 189 -3.89 4.51 18.08
C PRO A 189 -4.11 4.44 19.58
N GLN A 190 -4.54 5.56 20.16
CA GLN A 190 -4.90 5.73 21.57
C GLN A 190 -6.27 6.41 21.72
N ARG A 191 -6.82 6.42 22.94
CA ARG A 191 -8.08 7.12 23.27
C ARG A 191 -9.25 6.75 22.34
N ILE A 192 -9.27 5.49 21.88
CA ILE A 192 -10.26 4.96 20.93
C ILE A 192 -11.65 4.98 21.56
N ARG A 193 -12.61 5.59 20.85
CA ARG A 193 -14.00 5.73 21.25
C ARG A 193 -14.92 5.45 20.08
N VAL A 194 -15.99 4.71 20.33
CA VAL A 194 -17.10 4.56 19.38
C VAL A 194 -17.96 5.83 19.43
N THR A 195 -18.20 6.45 18.29
CA THR A 195 -18.97 7.69 18.18
C THR A 195 -20.35 7.51 17.56
N GLY A 196 -20.59 6.38 16.90
CA GLY A 196 -21.85 6.07 16.25
C GLY A 196 -21.76 4.75 15.50
N GLY A 197 -22.87 4.30 14.94
CA GLY A 197 -22.93 3.06 14.19
C GLY A 197 -24.29 2.39 14.26
N THR A 198 -24.58 1.56 13.26
CA THR A 198 -25.75 0.67 13.22
C THR A 198 -25.39 -0.77 13.55
N ALA A 199 -24.09 -1.11 13.57
CA ALA A 199 -23.63 -2.46 13.83
C ALA A 199 -23.81 -2.88 15.31
N PRO A 200 -23.91 -4.19 15.59
CA PRO A 200 -24.00 -4.71 16.95
C PRO A 200 -22.81 -4.28 17.81
N ARG A 201 -23.04 -4.15 19.12
CA ARG A 201 -21.99 -3.80 20.09
C ARG A 201 -20.78 -4.73 20.02
N ALA A 202 -21.00 -6.02 19.72
CA ALA A 202 -19.90 -6.98 19.56
C ALA A 202 -18.98 -6.62 18.38
N PHE A 203 -19.54 -6.18 17.24
CA PHE A 203 -18.75 -5.67 16.13
C PHE A 203 -17.96 -4.42 16.53
N ALA A 204 -18.58 -3.49 17.26
CA ALA A 204 -17.89 -2.29 17.73
C ALA A 204 -16.70 -2.59 18.68
N VAL A 205 -16.79 -3.67 19.47
CA VAL A 205 -15.68 -4.17 20.30
C VAL A 205 -14.54 -4.70 19.42
N GLU A 206 -14.85 -5.52 18.42
CA GLU A 206 -13.83 -6.05 17.50
C GLU A 206 -13.21 -4.96 16.62
N ALA A 207 -14.02 -4.00 16.14
CA ALA A 207 -13.54 -2.81 15.44
C ALA A 207 -12.56 -2.00 16.30
N SER A 208 -12.89 -1.80 17.59
CA SER A 208 -11.98 -1.12 18.52
C SER A 208 -10.71 -1.92 18.79
N ARG A 209 -10.79 -3.26 18.80
CA ARG A 209 -9.63 -4.15 18.95
C ARG A 209 -8.73 -4.10 17.71
N ALA A 210 -9.32 -4.10 16.51
CA ALA A 210 -8.60 -3.95 15.25
C ALA A 210 -7.85 -2.62 15.20
N VAL A 211 -8.53 -1.49 15.43
CA VAL A 211 -7.91 -0.16 15.45
C VAL A 211 -6.76 -0.08 16.45
N ARG A 212 -6.87 -0.73 17.61
CA ARG A 212 -5.77 -0.77 18.60
C ARG A 212 -4.50 -1.47 18.06
N GLY A 213 -4.67 -2.44 17.15
CA GLY A 213 -3.57 -3.16 16.52
C GLY A 213 -2.96 -2.44 15.32
N TRP A 214 -3.61 -1.40 14.79
CA TRP A 214 -3.13 -0.67 13.62
C TRP A 214 -1.83 0.08 13.92
N ILE A 215 -1.03 0.26 12.87
CA ILE A 215 0.22 1.00 12.91
C ILE A 215 0.18 2.07 11.84
N TYR A 216 0.46 3.29 12.27
CA TYR A 216 0.54 4.46 11.41
C TYR A 216 2.00 4.91 11.30
N LEU A 217 2.32 5.54 10.18
CA LEU A 217 3.31 6.60 10.18
C LEU A 217 2.66 7.76 10.97
N PRO A 218 3.24 8.19 12.10
CA PRO A 218 2.71 9.32 12.86
C PRO A 218 2.69 10.58 12.00
N ARG A 219 1.90 11.57 12.42
CA ARG A 219 1.97 12.90 11.84
C ARG A 219 3.39 13.43 11.99
N ILE A 220 3.91 14.04 10.94
CA ILE A 220 5.17 14.76 10.97
C ILE A 220 4.85 16.25 10.99
N LYS A 221 5.40 16.96 11.96
CA LYS A 221 5.29 18.41 12.11
C LYS A 221 6.66 18.98 12.45
N ASP A 222 7.09 19.99 11.71
CA ASP A 222 8.42 20.58 11.82
C ASP A 222 9.53 19.51 11.71
N GLY A 223 9.32 18.53 10.83
CA GLY A 223 10.24 17.40 10.59
C GLY A 223 10.35 16.39 11.74
N LYS A 224 9.45 16.42 12.73
CA LYS A 224 9.43 15.50 13.88
C LYS A 224 8.09 14.78 14.01
N PRO A 225 8.08 13.54 14.54
CA PRO A 225 6.83 12.88 14.92
C PRO A 225 6.04 13.73 15.91
N ALA A 226 4.73 13.81 15.69
CA ALA A 226 3.79 14.56 16.51
C ALA A 226 2.47 13.78 16.65
N GLU A 227 1.76 14.01 17.75
CA GLU A 227 0.42 13.47 17.94
C GLU A 227 -0.57 14.04 16.91
N GLN A 228 -1.48 13.20 16.42
CA GLN A 228 -2.64 13.61 15.63
C GLN A 228 -3.94 13.21 16.32
N THR A 229 -4.72 14.22 16.70
CA THR A 229 -5.96 13.99 17.46
C THR A 229 -7.21 13.96 16.59
N GLY A 230 -8.23 13.23 17.03
CA GLY A 230 -9.57 13.26 16.43
C GLY A 230 -9.64 12.60 15.06
N VAL A 231 -8.76 11.63 14.80
CA VAL A 231 -8.84 10.77 13.61
C VAL A 231 -10.17 10.02 13.68
N ARG A 232 -10.82 9.86 12.52
CA ARG A 232 -12.12 9.19 12.40
C ARG A 232 -12.02 8.09 11.36
N VAL A 233 -12.62 6.94 11.67
CA VAL A 233 -12.74 5.84 10.73
C VAL A 233 -14.12 5.21 10.84
N ARG A 234 -14.67 4.81 9.69
CA ARG A 234 -15.87 4.00 9.59
C ARG A 234 -15.48 2.57 9.26
N MET A 235 -15.80 1.63 10.13
CA MET A 235 -15.66 0.19 9.90
C MET A 235 -17.01 -0.35 9.46
N GLU A 236 -17.03 -1.06 8.34
CA GLU A 236 -18.24 -1.64 7.76
C GLU A 236 -18.22 -3.16 7.87
N VAL A 237 -19.40 -3.75 8.04
CA VAL A 237 -19.60 -5.19 7.96
C VAL A 237 -20.89 -5.46 7.21
N THR A 238 -20.83 -6.35 6.23
CA THR A 238 -21.96 -6.66 5.35
C THR A 238 -22.42 -8.08 5.64
N GLY A 239 -23.72 -8.22 5.95
CA GLY A 239 -24.37 -9.51 5.95
C GLY A 239 -24.72 -9.93 4.53
N THR A 240 -24.40 -11.16 4.17
CA THR A 240 -24.82 -11.76 2.90
C THR A 240 -25.95 -12.74 3.18
N ALA A 241 -27.10 -12.56 2.52
CA ALA A 241 -28.13 -13.59 2.51
C ALA A 241 -27.61 -14.80 1.73
N SER A 242 -27.48 -15.93 2.42
CA SER A 242 -27.17 -17.25 1.84
C SER A 242 -28.35 -17.83 1.07
#